data_AF-A0A315BIM6-F1
#
_entry.id   AF-A0A315BIM6-F1
#
_cell.length_a   1.000
_cell.length_b   1.000
_cell.length_c   1.000
_cell.angle_alpha   90.00
_cell.angle_beta   90.00
_cell.angle_gamma   90.00
#
_symmetry.space_group_name_H-M   'P 1'
#
loop_
_entity.id
_entity.type
_entity.pdbx_description
1 polymer ?
#
loop_
_entity_poly.entity_id
_entity_poly.type
_entity_poly.pdbx_seq_one_letter_code
_entity_poly.pdbx_strand_id
1 'polypeptide(L)'
;MTPYQQLEKPLISVSGFFSLNAQLLIRKPRQLLPPAPARCAALTQALGERILDISHVRRRFGYRRSLDLLRSEFPGVKHKRVYRFYRDANLAVRRRKNAKRPPCERVPLQLAEKVNDVWSLNEQLFLSLP
;
A
#
# COMPACT_ATOMS: atom_id res chain seq x y z
N MET A 1 -29.33 -18.35 61.78
CA MET A 1 -30.42 -19.32 61.64
C MET A 1 -31.47 -18.68 60.74
N THR A 2 -31.24 -18.83 59.44
CA THR A 2 -32.02 -18.28 58.29
C THR A 2 -33.44 -18.84 58.28
N PRO A 3 -34.46 -18.27 57.59
CA PRO A 3 -34.32 -17.84 56.18
C PRO A 3 -35.32 -16.77 55.66
N TYR A 4 -35.16 -16.41 54.38
CA TYR A 4 -36.12 -15.72 53.50
C TYR A 4 -36.36 -14.22 53.71
N GLN A 5 -35.60 -13.41 52.97
CA GLN A 5 -36.10 -12.12 52.48
C GLN A 5 -36.74 -12.30 51.11
N GLN A 6 -37.98 -11.82 51.01
CA GLN A 6 -38.73 -11.69 49.78
C GLN A 6 -37.99 -10.87 48.72
N LEU A 7 -38.05 -11.35 47.47
CA LEU A 7 -37.98 -10.50 46.30
C LEU A 7 -39.02 -11.01 45.31
N GLU A 8 -40.25 -10.54 45.50
CA GLU A 8 -41.26 -10.67 44.45
C GLU A 8 -40.82 -9.82 43.25
N LYS A 9 -40.72 -10.47 42.10
CA LYS A 9 -40.88 -9.81 40.81
C LYS A 9 -41.98 -10.55 40.04
N PRO A 10 -43.11 -9.89 39.75
CA PRO A 10 -44.19 -10.52 39.02
C PRO A 10 -43.90 -10.57 37.51
N LEU A 11 -44.34 -11.69 36.93
CA LEU A 11 -44.98 -11.81 35.62
C LEU A 11 -44.19 -11.34 34.39
N ILE A 12 -43.55 -12.29 33.72
CA ILE A 12 -43.64 -12.37 32.25
C ILE A 12 -44.01 -13.81 31.89
N SER A 13 -45.31 -14.04 31.79
CA SER A 13 -45.88 -15.06 30.92
C SER A 13 -45.52 -14.69 29.49
N VAL A 14 -44.89 -15.59 28.74
CA VAL A 14 -45.52 -16.37 27.68
C VAL A 14 -44.46 -17.09 26.86
N SER A 15 -44.57 -18.42 26.89
CA SER A 15 -44.35 -19.34 25.78
C SER A 15 -43.04 -19.23 24.98
N GLY A 16 -42.20 -20.24 25.19
CA GLY A 16 -41.17 -20.65 24.26
C GLY A 16 -41.69 -20.75 22.83
N PHE A 17 -41.19 -19.85 21.99
CA PHE A 17 -41.16 -19.99 20.54
C PHE A 17 -39.69 -19.99 20.10
N PHE A 18 -38.97 -21.05 20.44
CA PHE A 18 -37.76 -21.43 19.71
C PHE A 18 -37.98 -22.83 19.18
N SER A 19 -38.93 -22.92 18.24
CA SER A 19 -38.99 -24.01 17.31
C SER A 19 -37.64 -24.08 16.59
N LEU A 20 -36.97 -25.21 16.77
CA LEU A 20 -35.87 -25.64 15.94
C LEU A 20 -36.34 -25.62 14.48
N ASN A 21 -35.89 -24.64 13.72
CA ASN A 21 -35.60 -24.86 12.32
C ASN A 21 -34.20 -24.32 12.05
N ALA A 22 -33.24 -25.22 12.21
CA ALA A 22 -31.89 -25.10 11.71
C ALA A 22 -31.93 -25.04 10.18
N GLN A 23 -32.31 -23.89 9.63
CA GLN A 23 -32.23 -23.62 8.20
C GLN A 23 -30.78 -23.26 7.88
N LEU A 24 -30.01 -24.28 7.51
CA LEU A 24 -28.80 -24.25 6.68
C LEU A 24 -28.35 -22.83 6.26
N LEU A 25 -27.47 -22.21 7.05
CA LEU A 25 -26.65 -21.10 6.59
C LEU A 25 -25.56 -21.67 5.67
N ILE A 26 -25.97 -22.06 4.46
CA ILE A 26 -25.05 -22.16 3.34
C ILE A 26 -24.38 -20.79 3.28
N ARG A 27 -23.08 -20.72 3.59
CA ARG A 27 -22.21 -19.62 3.15
C ARG A 27 -22.64 -19.30 1.72
N LYS A 28 -23.32 -18.17 1.46
CA LYS A 28 -23.74 -17.82 0.09
C LYS A 28 -22.53 -18.10 -0.80
N PRO A 29 -22.60 -19.07 -1.74
CA PRO A 29 -21.47 -19.31 -2.61
C PRO A 29 -21.20 -17.96 -3.25
N ARG A 30 -19.92 -17.56 -3.25
CA ARG A 30 -19.41 -16.38 -3.94
C ARG A 30 -20.12 -16.37 -5.27
N GLN A 31 -21.17 -15.54 -5.39
CA GLN A 31 -22.08 -15.64 -6.53
C GLN A 31 -21.17 -15.59 -7.74
N LEU A 32 -21.34 -16.53 -8.69
CA LEU A 32 -20.80 -16.38 -10.02
C LEU A 32 -21.43 -15.07 -10.52
N LEU A 33 -20.78 -13.96 -10.21
CA LEU A 33 -21.24 -12.63 -10.57
C LEU A 33 -21.38 -12.72 -12.10
N PRO A 34 -22.58 -12.50 -12.66
CA PRO A 34 -22.71 -12.51 -14.10
C PRO A 34 -21.63 -11.57 -14.64
N PRO A 35 -20.86 -12.00 -15.66
CA PRO A 35 -19.79 -11.17 -16.18
C PRO A 35 -20.40 -9.78 -16.45
N ALA A 36 -19.74 -8.75 -15.92
CA ALA A 36 -20.23 -7.38 -16.02
C ALA A 36 -20.64 -7.10 -17.48
N PRO A 37 -21.70 -6.31 -17.72
CA PRO A 37 -22.19 -6.07 -19.08
C PRO A 37 -21.03 -5.63 -19.98
N ALA A 38 -20.93 -6.19 -21.19
CA ALA A 38 -19.77 -6.10 -22.07
C ALA A 38 -19.22 -4.66 -22.24
N ARG A 39 -20.11 -3.67 -22.23
CA ARG A 39 -19.77 -2.23 -22.30
C ARG A 39 -18.85 -1.76 -21.16
N CYS A 40 -19.07 -2.23 -19.93
CA CYS A 40 -18.23 -1.90 -18.78
C CYS A 40 -16.86 -2.59 -18.87
N ALA A 41 -16.81 -3.80 -19.42
CA ALA A 41 -15.57 -4.53 -19.66
C ALA A 41 -14.72 -3.86 -20.74
N ALA A 42 -15.32 -3.44 -21.86
CA ALA A 42 -14.63 -2.76 -22.95
C ALA A 42 -14.00 -1.43 -22.52
N LEU A 43 -14.73 -0.57 -21.79
CA LEU A 43 -14.18 0.67 -21.23
C LEU A 43 -13.04 0.41 -20.24
N THR A 44 -13.12 -0.69 -19.50
CA THR A 44 -12.09 -1.11 -18.55
C THR A 44 -10.84 -1.60 -19.25
N GLN A 45 -10.98 -2.31 -20.37
CA GLN A 45 -9.88 -2.75 -21.23
C GLN A 45 -9.18 -1.55 -21.89
N ALA A 46 -9.94 -0.64 -22.50
CA ALA A 46 -9.38 0.58 -23.11
C ALA A 46 -8.61 1.45 -22.10
N LEU A 47 -9.13 1.57 -20.87
CA LEU A 47 -8.41 2.25 -19.79
C LEU A 47 -7.09 1.53 -19.44
N GLY A 48 -7.11 0.20 -19.37
CA GLY A 48 -5.94 -0.62 -19.07
C GLY A 48 -4.85 -0.49 -20.14
N GLU A 49 -5.21 -0.60 -21.42
CA GLU A 49 -4.32 -0.41 -22.56
C GLU A 49 -3.67 0.97 -22.53
N ARG A 50 -4.47 2.02 -22.29
CA ARG A 50 -3.93 3.37 -22.22
C ARG A 50 -2.96 3.58 -21.08
N ILE A 51 -3.23 2.97 -19.92
CA ILE A 51 -2.31 2.99 -18.78
C ILE A 51 -0.99 2.29 -19.15
N LEU A 52 -1.04 1.16 -19.87
CA LEU A 52 0.15 0.44 -20.34
C LEU A 52 0.97 1.33 -21.28
N ASP A 53 0.36 1.95 -22.28
CA ASP A 53 1.03 2.84 -23.22
C ASP A 53 1.78 3.97 -22.51
N ILE A 54 1.09 4.69 -21.62
CA ILE A 54 1.68 5.79 -20.85
C ILE A 54 2.86 5.29 -20.00
N SER A 55 2.73 4.11 -19.42
CA SER A 55 3.75 3.51 -18.57
C SER A 55 4.98 3.08 -19.37
N HIS A 56 4.79 2.58 -20.60
CA HIS A 56 5.88 2.23 -21.51
C HIS A 56 6.62 3.46 -22.02
N VAL A 57 5.90 4.51 -22.44
CA VAL A 57 6.51 5.78 -22.90
C VAL A 57 7.21 6.49 -21.74
N ARG A 58 6.63 6.47 -20.53
CA ARG A 58 7.13 7.21 -19.36
C ARG A 58 7.37 6.30 -18.17
N ARG A 59 8.32 5.37 -18.29
CA ARG A 59 8.64 4.36 -17.26
C ARG A 59 8.83 4.91 -15.84
N ARG A 60 9.32 6.14 -15.66
CA ARG A 60 9.52 6.75 -14.33
C ARG A 60 8.25 7.25 -13.66
N PHE A 61 7.12 7.29 -14.38
CA PHE A 61 5.88 7.78 -13.82
C PHE A 61 5.26 6.72 -12.91
N GLY A 62 4.65 7.19 -11.83
CA GLY A 62 3.80 6.36 -10.98
C GLY A 62 2.33 6.53 -11.36
N TYR A 63 1.47 5.70 -10.76
CA TYR A 63 0.02 5.76 -10.99
C TYR A 63 -0.61 7.13 -10.69
N ARG A 64 -0.02 7.94 -9.80
CA ARG A 64 -0.49 9.31 -9.51
C ARG A 64 -0.27 10.26 -10.68
N ARG A 65 0.93 10.29 -11.27
CA ARG A 65 1.19 11.14 -12.47
C ARG A 65 0.49 10.61 -13.71
N SER A 66 0.35 9.29 -13.83
CA SER A 66 -0.36 8.68 -14.96
C SER A 66 -1.83 9.10 -14.96
N LEU A 67 -2.44 9.29 -13.78
CA LEU A 67 -3.81 9.78 -13.66
C LEU A 67 -3.98 11.19 -14.25
N ASP A 68 -3.02 12.08 -14.06
CA ASP A 68 -3.11 13.46 -14.54
C ASP A 68 -3.18 13.51 -16.07
N LEU A 69 -2.46 12.61 -16.76
CA LEU A 69 -2.53 12.44 -18.21
C LEU A 69 -3.87 11.84 -18.65
N LEU A 70 -4.38 10.86 -17.90
CA LEU A 70 -5.64 10.17 -18.21
C LEU A 70 -6.88 11.04 -17.98
N ARG A 71 -6.76 12.18 -17.28
CA ARG A 71 -7.91 13.09 -17.04
C ARG A 71 -8.53 13.61 -18.32
N SER A 72 -7.74 13.79 -19.38
CA SER A 72 -8.24 14.26 -20.67
C SER A 72 -9.09 13.21 -21.39
N GLU A 73 -8.77 11.93 -21.22
CA GLU A 73 -9.39 10.83 -21.98
C GLU A 73 -10.49 10.13 -21.19
N PHE A 74 -10.33 10.02 -19.86
CA PHE A 74 -11.26 9.30 -18.98
C PHE A 74 -11.66 10.17 -17.78
N PRO A 75 -12.68 11.03 -17.94
CA PRO A 75 -13.21 11.82 -16.83
C PRO A 75 -13.80 10.90 -15.75
N GLY A 76 -13.50 11.19 -14.48
CA GLY A 76 -14.07 10.48 -13.32
C GLY A 76 -13.31 9.22 -12.86
N VAL A 77 -12.20 8.83 -13.51
CA VAL A 77 -11.38 7.72 -13.02
C VAL A 77 -10.71 8.09 -11.69
N LYS A 78 -10.98 7.28 -10.65
CA LYS A 78 -10.34 7.46 -9.34
C LYS A 78 -8.92 6.89 -9.34
N HIS A 79 -8.00 7.57 -8.67
CA HIS A 79 -6.60 7.11 -8.48
C HIS A 79 -6.49 5.68 -7.93
N LYS A 80 -7.45 5.23 -7.12
CA LYS A 80 -7.49 3.85 -6.58
C LYS A 80 -7.65 2.79 -7.68
N ARG A 81 -8.40 3.10 -8.74
CA ARG A 81 -8.63 2.18 -9.88
C ARG A 81 -7.36 2.03 -10.71
N VAL A 82 -6.68 3.13 -11.00
CA VAL A 82 -5.37 3.13 -11.68
C VAL A 82 -4.33 2.38 -10.85
N TYR A 83 -4.33 2.56 -9.53
CA TYR A 83 -3.45 1.81 -8.64
C TYR A 83 -3.66 0.28 -8.71
N ARG A 84 -4.90 -0.19 -8.83
CA ARG A 84 -5.21 -1.63 -9.00
C ARG A 84 -4.60 -2.16 -10.28
N PHE A 85 -4.85 -1.50 -11.40
CA PHE A 85 -4.21 -1.85 -12.67
C PHE A 85 -2.68 -1.86 -12.60
N TYR A 86 -2.08 -0.84 -11.98
CA TYR A 86 -0.62 -0.77 -11.80
C TYR A 86 -0.06 -1.95 -10.99
N ARG A 87 -0.79 -2.37 -9.95
CA ARG A 87 -0.46 -3.53 -9.12
C ARG A 87 -0.60 -4.83 -9.92
N ASP A 88 -1.73 -5.02 -10.59
CA ASP A 88 -2.05 -6.25 -11.29
C ASP A 88 -1.15 -6.45 -12.52
N ALA A 89 -0.79 -5.37 -13.22
CA ALA A 89 0.13 -5.37 -14.36
C ALA A 89 1.62 -5.25 -13.95
N ASN A 90 1.95 -5.20 -12.66
CA ASN A 90 3.31 -5.06 -12.13
C ASN A 90 4.14 -3.91 -12.77
N LEU A 91 3.48 -2.79 -13.09
CA LEU A 91 4.08 -1.62 -13.75
C LEU A 91 4.93 -0.75 -12.82
N ALA A 92 5.01 -1.10 -11.54
CA ALA A 92 5.78 -0.34 -10.56
C ALA A 92 7.27 -0.36 -10.91
N VAL A 93 7.88 0.83 -10.93
CA VAL A 93 9.34 0.94 -11.08
C VAL A 93 10.02 0.20 -9.94
N ARG A 94 10.78 -0.84 -10.29
CA ARG A 94 11.61 -1.54 -9.32
C ARG A 94 12.57 -0.54 -8.68
N ARG A 95 12.49 -0.36 -7.36
CA ARG A 95 13.46 0.45 -6.63
C ARG A 95 14.85 -0.12 -6.87
N ARG A 96 15.73 0.70 -7.42
CA ARG A 96 17.16 0.37 -7.52
C ARG A 96 17.68 0.23 -6.10
N LYS A 97 18.31 -0.91 -5.78
CA LYS A 97 19.06 -1.03 -4.53
C LYS A 97 20.20 -0.01 -4.61
N ASN A 98 20.32 0.87 -3.62
CA ASN A 98 21.47 1.76 -3.53
C ASN A 98 22.71 0.89 -3.44
N ALA A 99 23.51 0.86 -4.52
CA ALA A 99 24.80 0.18 -4.49
C ALA A 99 25.65 0.92 -3.45
N LYS A 100 26.23 0.18 -2.51
CA LYS A 100 27.27 0.74 -1.65
C LYS A 100 28.37 1.21 -2.60
N ARG A 101 28.84 2.45 -2.46
CA ARG A 101 30.02 2.91 -3.19
C ARG A 101 31.14 1.89 -2.88
N PRO A 102 31.95 1.47 -3.86
CA PRO A 102 33.16 0.71 -3.55
C PRO A 102 33.90 1.48 -2.45
N PRO A 103 34.45 0.80 -1.44
CA PRO A 103 35.26 1.46 -0.44
C PRO A 103 36.39 2.15 -1.18
N CYS A 104 36.27 3.47 -1.37
CA CYS A 104 37.42 4.29 -1.69
C CYS A 104 38.44 4.01 -0.58
N GLU A 105 39.70 3.82 -0.93
CA GLU A 105 40.78 3.64 0.03
C GLU A 105 40.69 4.78 1.06
N ARG A 106 40.22 4.45 2.26
CA ARG A 106 40.07 5.44 3.32
C ARG A 106 41.46 5.63 3.90
N VAL A 107 42.03 6.82 3.72
CA VAL A 107 43.21 7.22 4.48
C VAL A 107 42.84 7.15 5.96
N PRO A 108 43.57 6.36 6.78
CA PRO A 108 43.30 6.28 8.21
C PRO A 108 43.46 7.68 8.82
N LEU A 109 42.48 8.09 9.62
CA LEU A 109 42.58 9.34 10.37
C LEU A 109 43.71 9.22 11.39
N GLN A 110 44.51 10.28 11.53
CA GLN A 110 45.54 10.37 12.56
C GLN A 110 44.89 10.32 13.95
N LEU A 111 45.49 9.58 14.89
CA LEU A 111 45.03 9.54 16.28
C LEU A 111 45.32 10.89 16.94
N ALA A 112 44.31 11.50 17.58
CA ALA A 112 44.49 12.76 18.31
C ALA A 112 45.12 12.48 19.69
N GLU A 113 46.18 13.21 20.03
CA GLU A 113 46.83 13.11 21.35
C GLU A 113 46.35 14.20 22.33
N LYS A 114 45.91 15.36 21.81
CA LYS A 114 45.42 16.50 22.58
C LYS A 114 44.10 17.05 22.04
N VAL A 115 43.45 17.87 22.86
CA VAL A 115 42.22 18.57 22.49
C VAL A 115 42.51 19.55 21.35
N ASN A 116 41.73 19.46 20.26
CA ASN A 116 41.85 20.25 19.02
C ASN A 116 43.01 19.91 18.08
N ASP A 117 43.65 18.75 18.20
CA ASP A 117 44.74 18.35 17.29
C ASP A 117 44.27 18.00 15.87
N VAL A 118 43.06 17.47 15.73
CA VAL A 118 42.55 16.99 14.42
C VAL A 118 41.27 17.72 14.06
N TRP A 119 41.36 18.59 13.06
CA TRP A 119 40.23 19.29 12.47
C TRP A 119 39.85 18.58 11.18
N SER A 120 38.69 17.91 11.15
CA SER A 120 38.20 17.24 9.95
C SER A 120 37.44 18.23 9.05
N LEU A 121 38.19 18.98 8.25
CA LEU A 121 37.69 19.52 6.99
C LEU A 121 38.35 18.75 5.85
N ASN A 122 37.54 18.36 4.88
CA ASN A 122 37.95 17.79 3.61
C ASN A 122 39.11 18.58 2.95
N GLU A 123 40.00 17.83 2.30
CA GLU A 123 41.20 18.24 1.51
C GLU A 123 42.54 18.16 2.25
N GLN A 124 43.27 17.08 1.96
CA GLN A 124 44.66 16.80 2.32
C GLN A 124 45.68 17.67 1.54
N LEU A 125 45.53 19.00 1.53
CA LEU A 125 46.43 19.91 0.80
C LEU A 125 46.95 21.05 1.69
N PHE A 126 47.60 20.73 2.80
CA PHE A 126 48.38 21.72 3.57
C PHE A 126 49.73 21.19 4.09
N LEU A 127 50.34 20.24 3.37
CA LEU A 127 51.72 19.81 3.63
C LEU A 127 52.53 19.86 2.32
N SER A 128 52.77 21.08 1.82
CA SER A 128 53.93 21.39 0.98
C SER A 128 54.05 22.90 0.78
N LEU A 129 54.55 23.63 1.77
CA LEU A 129 55.37 24.82 1.50
C LEU A 129 56.43 24.89 2.62
N PRO A 130 57.72 25.09 2.26
CA PRO A 130 58.83 25.12 3.20
C PRO A 130 58.73 26.29 4.19
#